data_AF-X1DQA9-F1
#
_entry.id   AF-X1DQA9-F1
#
_cell.length_a   1.000
_cell.length_b   1.000
_cell.length_c   1.000
_cell.angle_alpha   90.00
_cell.angle_beta   90.00
_cell.angle_gamma   90.00
#
_symmetry.space_group_name_H-M   'P 1'
#
loop_
_entity.id
_entity.type
_entity.pdbx_description
1 polymer ?
#
loop_
_entity_poly.entity_id
_entity_poly.type
_entity_poly.pdbx_seq_one_letter_code
_entity_poly.pdbx_strand_id
1 'polypeptide(L)'
;MKKLSKTLFNQLNSYMNKKARPLESAIFNYYFNDSSGDDILDSLEEFQNSDGGFGRGIEPDFKLIQSSPMATSIGLKYLSMLDNSNRGQNMIARAVEYLETTFDSNRNGWYSVPSNVNEYPHAPWWEFRNDINMTVIDYSWGNPTAELIGYLYKYKEYLNNLDIYSLISYAIANLNERTEFNSEHEIFCYIR
;
A
#
# COMPACT_ATOMS: atom_id res chain seq x y z
N MET A 1 5.10 -2.15 31.31
CA MET A 1 4.32 -1.87 30.08
C MET A 1 3.08 -1.06 30.48
N LYS A 2 2.89 0.15 29.96
CA LYS A 2 1.69 0.96 30.24
C LYS A 2 0.49 0.33 29.50
N LYS A 3 -0.67 0.23 30.15
CA LYS A 3 -1.92 -0.29 29.56
C LYS A 3 -2.99 0.80 29.55
N LEU A 4 -3.89 0.77 28.56
CA LEU A 4 -5.08 1.61 28.55
C LEU A 4 -6.02 1.22 29.69
N SER A 5 -6.75 2.19 30.26
CA SER A 5 -7.83 1.87 31.20
C SER A 5 -9.01 1.25 30.46
N LYS A 6 -9.79 0.41 31.16
CA LYS A 6 -11.00 -0.20 30.59
C LYS A 6 -11.98 0.86 30.06
N THR A 7 -12.12 1.97 30.78
CA THR A 7 -12.97 3.10 30.36
C THR A 7 -12.51 3.70 29.03
N LEU A 8 -11.21 3.99 28.90
CA LEU A 8 -10.65 4.58 27.68
C LEU A 8 -10.74 3.60 26.50
N PHE A 9 -10.47 2.31 26.74
CA PHE A 9 -10.64 1.29 25.72
C PHE A 9 -12.11 1.21 25.23
N ASN A 10 -13.08 1.23 26.14
CA ASN A 10 -14.50 1.23 25.75
C ASN A 10 -14.90 2.47 24.93
N GLN A 11 -14.34 3.63 25.26
CA GLN A 11 -14.55 4.86 24.48
C GLN A 11 -13.95 4.75 23.08
N LEU A 12 -12.73 4.23 22.96
CA LEU A 12 -12.09 3.96 21.67
C LEU A 12 -12.88 2.95 20.85
N ASN A 13 -13.33 1.85 21.46
CA ASN A 13 -14.15 0.85 20.81
C ASN A 13 -15.44 1.46 20.23
N SER A 14 -16.13 2.30 21.01
CA SER A 14 -17.32 3.03 20.55
C SER A 14 -17.00 4.02 19.42
N TYR A 15 -15.84 4.69 19.49
CA TYR A 15 -15.42 5.63 18.45
C TYR A 15 -15.12 4.91 17.14
N MET A 16 -14.29 3.86 17.16
CA MET A 16 -13.90 3.11 15.97
C MET A 16 -15.12 2.58 15.22
N ASN A 17 -16.06 1.96 15.94
CA ASN A 17 -17.28 1.41 15.35
C ASN A 17 -18.31 2.44 14.89
N LYS A 18 -18.18 3.73 15.24
CA LYS A 18 -19.15 4.79 14.88
C LYS A 18 -18.60 5.85 13.94
N LYS A 19 -17.28 6.03 13.89
CA LYS A 19 -16.63 7.19 13.28
C LYS A 19 -15.46 6.84 12.36
N ALA A 20 -14.80 5.70 12.55
CA ALA A 20 -13.72 5.29 11.64
C ALA A 20 -14.29 4.89 10.27
N ARG A 21 -13.44 4.86 9.24
CA ARG A 21 -13.84 4.30 7.94
C ARG A 21 -14.05 2.79 8.12
N PRO A 22 -14.84 2.14 7.24
CA PRO A 22 -15.12 0.71 7.35
C PRO A 22 -13.88 -0.16 7.51
N LEU A 23 -12.84 0.07 6.70
CA LEU A 23 -11.58 -0.68 6.77
C LEU A 23 -10.90 -0.58 8.14
N GLU A 24 -10.69 0.63 8.68
CA GLU A 24 -10.08 0.77 10.00
C GLU A 24 -10.96 0.22 11.13
N SER A 25 -12.29 0.29 11.00
CA SER A 25 -13.20 -0.33 11.96
C SER A 25 -13.07 -1.87 11.94
N ALA A 26 -13.02 -2.49 10.75
CA ALA A 26 -12.83 -3.92 10.60
C ALA A 26 -11.48 -4.38 11.16
N ILE A 27 -10.40 -3.67 10.85
CA ILE A 27 -9.06 -3.96 11.39
C ILE A 27 -9.05 -3.84 12.92
N PHE A 28 -9.67 -2.80 13.48
CA PHE A 28 -9.76 -2.64 14.93
C PHE A 28 -10.50 -3.82 15.56
N ASN A 29 -11.64 -4.22 15.00
CA ASN A 29 -12.46 -5.31 15.53
C ASN A 29 -11.76 -6.67 15.42
N TYR A 30 -10.98 -6.90 14.37
CA TYR A 30 -10.14 -8.09 14.23
C TYR A 30 -9.12 -8.21 15.37
N TYR A 31 -8.43 -7.13 15.73
CA TYR A 31 -7.41 -7.16 16.78
C TYR A 31 -7.96 -7.13 18.20
N PHE A 32 -9.12 -6.50 18.42
CA PHE A 32 -9.57 -6.15 19.77
C PHE A 32 -10.94 -6.70 20.18
N ASN A 33 -11.72 -7.23 19.23
CA ASN A 33 -13.08 -7.72 19.46
C ASN A 33 -13.33 -9.11 18.82
N ASP A 34 -12.27 -9.89 18.58
CA ASP A 34 -12.33 -11.26 18.06
C ASP A 34 -13.17 -11.40 16.76
N SER A 35 -13.22 -10.35 15.93
CA SER A 35 -13.97 -10.38 14.67
C SER A 35 -13.19 -11.08 13.56
N SER A 36 -13.88 -11.55 12.51
CA SER A 36 -13.27 -12.35 11.45
C SER A 36 -12.35 -11.51 10.57
N GLY A 37 -11.30 -12.12 10.03
CA GLY A 37 -10.53 -11.54 8.93
C GLY A 37 -11.36 -11.30 7.67
N ASP A 38 -12.48 -12.03 7.51
CA ASP A 38 -13.41 -11.83 6.40
C ASP A 38 -14.01 -10.42 6.39
N ASP A 39 -14.24 -9.80 7.55
CA ASP A 39 -14.77 -8.43 7.63
C ASP A 39 -13.78 -7.40 7.04
N ILE A 40 -12.48 -7.68 7.15
CA ILE A 40 -11.41 -6.88 6.52
C ILE A 40 -11.41 -7.13 5.01
N LEU A 41 -11.54 -8.39 4.56
CA LEU A 41 -11.58 -8.72 3.14
C LEU A 41 -12.78 -8.08 2.44
N ASP A 42 -13.96 -8.12 3.07
CA ASP A 42 -15.18 -7.45 2.59
C ASP A 42 -14.94 -5.95 2.43
N SER A 43 -14.26 -5.32 3.40
CA SER A 43 -13.91 -3.90 3.32
C SER A 43 -12.86 -3.61 2.23
N LEU A 44 -11.86 -4.49 2.04
CA LEU A 44 -10.80 -4.32 1.05
C LEU A 44 -11.32 -4.48 -0.39
N GLU A 45 -12.32 -5.34 -0.60
CA GLU A 45 -12.93 -5.58 -1.91
C GLU A 45 -13.51 -4.29 -2.50
N GLU A 46 -14.05 -3.41 -1.63
CA GLU A 46 -14.55 -2.09 -2.03
C GLU A 46 -13.46 -1.14 -2.54
N PHE A 47 -12.17 -1.38 -2.21
CA PHE A 47 -11.04 -0.56 -2.65
C PHE A 47 -10.28 -1.14 -3.85
N GLN A 48 -10.41 -2.45 -4.13
CA GLN A 48 -9.73 -3.09 -5.26
C GLN A 48 -10.51 -2.85 -6.55
N ASN A 49 -9.89 -2.16 -7.52
CA ASN A 49 -10.51 -1.87 -8.80
C ASN A 49 -10.46 -3.08 -9.74
N SER A 50 -11.16 -2.96 -10.88
CA SER A 50 -11.24 -4.03 -11.88
C SER A 50 -9.88 -4.41 -12.47
N ASP A 51 -8.93 -3.46 -12.55
CA ASP A 51 -7.55 -3.67 -13.00
C ASP A 51 -6.67 -4.42 -11.98
N GLY A 52 -7.20 -4.76 -10.81
CA GLY A 52 -6.50 -5.50 -9.75
C GLY A 52 -5.74 -4.62 -8.77
N GLY A 53 -5.48 -3.36 -9.12
CA GLY A 53 -4.87 -2.38 -8.22
C GLY A 53 -5.87 -1.85 -7.19
N PHE A 54 -5.35 -1.16 -6.18
CA PHE A 54 -6.18 -0.50 -5.18
C PHE A 54 -6.25 1.00 -5.40
N GLY A 55 -7.39 1.59 -5.09
CA GLY A 55 -7.65 3.03 -5.18
C GLY A 55 -8.71 3.46 -4.18
N ARG A 56 -9.67 4.29 -4.63
CA ARG A 56 -10.86 4.72 -3.87
C ARG A 56 -10.53 5.30 -2.49
N GLY A 57 -9.38 5.98 -2.40
CA GLY A 57 -8.89 6.60 -1.18
C GLY A 57 -8.59 5.63 -0.04
N ILE A 58 -8.11 4.40 -0.35
CA ILE A 58 -7.60 3.46 0.67
C ILE A 58 -6.47 4.11 1.49
N GLU A 59 -5.51 4.74 0.80
CA GLU A 59 -4.51 5.62 1.41
C GLU A 59 -5.21 6.89 1.90
N PRO A 60 -5.27 7.14 3.22
CA PRO A 60 -6.07 8.23 3.79
C PRO A 60 -5.67 9.62 3.28
N ASP A 61 -4.42 9.82 2.87
CA ASP A 61 -3.90 11.11 2.44
C ASP A 61 -4.31 11.55 1.03
N PHE A 62 -4.94 10.68 0.23
CA PHE A 62 -5.55 11.07 -1.04
C PHE A 62 -6.90 10.40 -1.29
N LYS A 63 -7.75 11.04 -2.11
CA LYS A 63 -9.07 10.53 -2.50
C LYS A 63 -9.14 10.03 -3.95
N LEU A 64 -7.98 9.81 -4.57
CA LEU A 64 -7.88 9.22 -5.91
C LEU A 64 -8.71 7.93 -5.97
N ILE A 65 -9.60 7.87 -6.96
CA ILE A 65 -10.51 6.73 -7.18
C ILE A 65 -9.79 5.62 -7.95
N GLN A 66 -8.98 6.00 -8.93
CA GLN A 66 -8.23 5.07 -9.77
C GLN A 66 -7.15 4.34 -8.96
N SER A 67 -6.70 3.22 -9.49
CA SER A 67 -5.62 2.46 -8.87
C SER A 67 -4.31 3.24 -8.92
N SER A 68 -3.53 3.17 -7.85
CA SER A 68 -2.15 3.65 -7.85
C SER A 68 -1.21 2.64 -7.19
N PRO A 69 0.09 2.64 -7.54
CA PRO A 69 1.08 1.81 -6.86
C PRO A 69 1.14 2.07 -5.35
N MET A 70 0.99 3.34 -4.93
CA MET A 70 0.90 3.69 -3.50
C MET A 70 -0.33 3.07 -2.82
N ALA A 71 -1.53 3.24 -3.39
CA ALA A 71 -2.73 2.66 -2.83
C ALA A 71 -2.69 1.11 -2.83
N THR A 72 -2.09 0.53 -3.86
CA THR A 72 -1.87 -0.93 -3.97
C THR A 72 -0.92 -1.44 -2.90
N SER A 73 0.13 -0.68 -2.56
CA SER A 73 0.99 -0.97 -1.40
C SER A 73 0.18 -1.06 -0.10
N ILE A 74 -0.74 -0.12 0.14
CA ILE A 74 -1.64 -0.14 1.31
C ILE A 74 -2.58 -1.35 1.29
N GLY A 75 -3.15 -1.70 0.13
CA GLY A 75 -3.98 -2.89 -0.02
C GLY A 75 -3.21 -4.17 0.30
N LEU A 76 -2.01 -4.32 -0.27
CA LEU A 76 -1.12 -5.47 -0.04
C LEU A 76 -0.68 -5.58 1.42
N LYS A 77 -0.45 -4.45 2.11
CA LYS A 77 -0.17 -4.44 3.54
C LYS A 77 -1.26 -5.18 4.34
N TYR A 78 -2.52 -4.85 4.12
CA TYR A 78 -3.61 -5.47 4.86
C TYR A 78 -3.89 -6.90 4.39
N LEU A 79 -3.81 -7.16 3.08
CA LEU A 79 -3.91 -8.51 2.54
C LEU A 79 -2.83 -9.44 3.08
N SER A 80 -1.63 -8.94 3.34
CA SER A 80 -0.52 -9.75 3.85
C SER A 80 -0.71 -10.30 5.25
N MET A 81 -1.70 -9.77 5.98
CA MET A 81 -2.13 -10.30 7.28
C MET A 81 -3.12 -11.48 7.13
N LEU A 82 -3.70 -11.67 5.95
CA LEU A 82 -4.83 -12.56 5.66
C LEU A 82 -4.56 -13.47 4.44
N ASP A 83 -3.29 -13.64 4.08
CA ASP A 83 -2.83 -14.35 2.88
C ASP A 83 -2.88 -15.88 2.99
N ASN A 84 -3.35 -16.39 4.12
CA ASN A 84 -3.73 -17.79 4.31
C ASN A 84 -5.13 -18.12 3.77
N SER A 85 -5.96 -17.11 3.46
CA SER A 85 -7.31 -17.29 2.93
C SER A 85 -7.33 -17.31 1.40
N ASN A 86 -8.17 -18.15 0.80
CA ASN A 86 -8.32 -18.19 -0.67
C ASN A 86 -8.79 -16.84 -1.24
N ARG A 87 -9.68 -16.12 -0.54
CA ARG A 87 -10.12 -14.78 -0.95
C ARG A 87 -8.95 -13.80 -0.93
N GLY A 88 -8.16 -13.76 0.14
CA GLY A 88 -6.96 -12.93 0.24
C GLY A 88 -5.96 -13.24 -0.87
N GLN A 89 -5.68 -14.52 -1.11
CA GLN A 89 -4.79 -14.97 -2.20
C GLN A 89 -5.26 -14.52 -3.59
N ASN A 90 -6.57 -14.61 -3.88
CA ASN A 90 -7.12 -14.12 -5.14
C ASN A 90 -6.96 -12.60 -5.31
N MET A 91 -7.18 -11.83 -4.24
CA MET A 91 -6.97 -10.37 -4.27
C MET A 91 -5.49 -10.02 -4.45
N ILE A 92 -4.59 -10.75 -3.79
CA ILE A 92 -3.13 -10.60 -3.93
C ILE A 92 -2.70 -10.87 -5.37
N ALA A 93 -3.15 -11.97 -5.98
CA ALA A 93 -2.80 -12.32 -7.36
C ALA A 93 -3.17 -11.21 -8.34
N ARG A 94 -4.36 -10.62 -8.18
CA ARG A 94 -4.82 -9.47 -8.98
C ARG A 94 -3.98 -8.20 -8.75
N ALA A 95 -3.56 -7.96 -7.51
CA ALA A 95 -2.65 -6.85 -7.20
C ALA A 95 -1.26 -7.05 -7.82
N VAL A 96 -0.76 -8.29 -7.84
CA VAL A 96 0.49 -8.65 -8.54
C VAL A 96 0.35 -8.38 -10.05
N GLU A 97 -0.74 -8.83 -10.69
CA GLU A 97 -1.01 -8.58 -12.11
C GLU A 97 -1.05 -7.07 -12.44
N TYR A 98 -1.70 -6.27 -11.60
CA TYR A 98 -1.69 -4.81 -11.71
C TYR A 98 -0.27 -4.24 -11.67
N LEU A 99 0.56 -4.69 -10.72
CA LEU A 99 1.93 -4.21 -10.56
C LEU A 99 2.82 -4.62 -11.75
N GLU A 100 2.68 -5.84 -12.28
CA GLU A 100 3.37 -6.25 -13.50
C GLU A 100 2.97 -5.38 -14.70
N THR A 101 1.67 -5.09 -14.84
CA THR A 101 1.14 -4.30 -15.96
C THR A 101 1.55 -2.82 -15.88
N THR A 102 1.78 -2.30 -14.68
CA THR A 102 2.10 -0.88 -14.44
C THR A 102 3.59 -0.63 -14.16
N PHE A 103 4.43 -1.65 -14.26
CA PHE A 103 5.87 -1.51 -14.08
C PHE A 103 6.49 -0.59 -15.14
N ASP A 104 7.26 0.41 -14.70
CA ASP A 104 7.99 1.32 -15.58
C ASP A 104 9.47 0.90 -15.66
N SER A 105 9.89 0.40 -16.83
CA SER A 105 11.25 -0.04 -17.07
C SER A 105 12.29 1.09 -17.06
N ASN A 106 11.90 2.33 -17.37
CA ASN A 106 12.80 3.48 -17.34
C ASN A 106 13.07 3.92 -15.89
N ARG A 107 12.07 3.80 -15.02
CA ARG A 107 12.20 4.02 -13.57
C ARG A 107 12.82 2.82 -12.86
N ASN A 108 12.77 1.64 -13.48
CA ASN A 108 13.01 0.35 -12.84
C ASN A 108 12.15 0.18 -11.58
N GLY A 109 10.86 0.52 -11.67
CA GLY A 109 9.96 0.61 -10.52
C GLY A 109 8.62 1.25 -10.85
N TRP A 110 8.01 1.87 -9.84
CA TRP A 110 6.70 2.51 -9.96
C TRP A 110 6.71 3.95 -9.43
N TYR A 111 5.97 4.83 -10.10
CA TYR A 111 5.60 6.12 -9.53
C TYR A 111 4.46 5.93 -8.53
N SER A 112 4.48 6.70 -7.45
CA SER A 112 3.54 6.56 -6.33
C SER A 112 2.07 6.72 -6.75
N VAL A 113 1.76 7.79 -7.50
CA VAL A 113 0.43 8.12 -7.99
C VAL A 113 0.46 8.66 -9.43
N PRO A 114 -0.60 8.44 -10.23
CA PRO A 114 -0.76 9.07 -11.54
C PRO A 114 -1.09 10.57 -11.46
N SER A 115 -0.94 11.29 -12.57
CA SER A 115 -1.15 12.74 -12.63
C SER A 115 -2.58 13.19 -12.33
N ASN A 116 -3.57 12.34 -12.57
CA ASN A 116 -4.96 12.64 -12.26
C ASN A 116 -5.27 12.61 -10.76
N VAL A 117 -4.29 12.34 -9.87
CA VAL A 117 -4.42 12.59 -8.42
C VAL A 117 -4.81 14.05 -8.13
N ASN A 118 -4.38 14.99 -8.98
CA ASN A 118 -4.68 16.41 -8.85
C ASN A 118 -6.18 16.74 -9.00
N GLU A 119 -6.98 15.81 -9.55
CA GLU A 119 -8.43 15.96 -9.69
C GLU A 119 -9.19 15.61 -8.39
N TYR A 120 -8.50 15.11 -7.37
CA TYR A 120 -9.09 14.63 -6.11
C TYR A 120 -8.47 15.36 -4.92
N PRO A 121 -9.18 15.51 -3.78
CA PRO A 121 -8.55 15.96 -2.55
C PRO A 121 -7.36 15.08 -2.15
N HIS A 122 -6.20 15.70 -1.94
CA HIS A 122 -4.97 15.02 -1.56
C HIS A 122 -4.06 15.92 -0.73
N ALA A 123 -3.17 15.32 0.05
CA ALA A 123 -2.14 16.04 0.79
C ALA A 123 -1.05 16.59 -0.16
N PRO A 124 -0.38 17.71 0.16
CA PRO A 124 0.50 18.41 -0.79
C PRO A 124 1.65 17.58 -1.36
N TRP A 125 2.11 16.55 -0.67
CA TRP A 125 3.18 15.67 -1.16
C TRP A 125 2.74 14.73 -2.29
N TRP A 126 1.43 14.50 -2.45
CA TRP A 126 0.86 13.74 -3.55
C TRP A 126 0.58 14.58 -4.80
N GLU A 127 0.75 15.91 -4.73
CA GLU A 127 0.53 16.79 -5.88
C GLU A 127 1.48 16.40 -7.02
N PHE A 128 0.89 16.02 -8.15
CA PHE A 128 1.64 15.73 -9.36
C PHE A 128 2.12 17.04 -9.98
N ARG A 129 3.41 17.09 -10.31
CA ARG A 129 4.07 18.27 -10.83
C ARG A 129 4.50 18.07 -12.28
N ASN A 130 3.87 18.80 -13.20
CA ASN A 130 4.13 18.69 -14.64
C ASN A 130 5.57 19.08 -15.05
N ASP A 131 6.27 19.91 -14.27
CA ASP A 131 7.64 20.34 -14.56
C ASP A 131 8.68 19.22 -14.34
N ILE A 132 8.38 18.26 -13.46
CA ILE A 132 9.21 17.09 -13.16
C ILE A 132 8.55 15.76 -13.58
N ASN A 133 7.30 15.81 -14.06
CA ASN A 133 6.48 14.67 -14.46
C ASN A 133 6.35 13.57 -13.38
N MET A 134 6.27 13.96 -12.11
CA MET A 134 6.13 13.08 -10.94
C MET A 134 5.68 13.87 -9.70
N THR A 135 5.49 13.19 -8.57
CA THR A 135 5.32 13.85 -7.26
C THR A 135 6.67 14.06 -6.57
N VAL A 136 6.70 14.90 -5.52
CA VAL A 136 7.91 15.07 -4.71
C VAL A 136 8.32 13.82 -3.94
N ILE A 137 7.37 12.90 -3.67
CA ILE A 137 7.65 11.59 -3.05
C ILE A 137 8.49 10.72 -3.98
N ASP A 138 8.32 10.85 -5.30
CA ASP A 138 8.97 9.98 -6.28
C ASP A 138 10.47 10.22 -6.44
N TYR A 139 11.02 11.28 -5.84
CA TYR A 139 12.46 11.48 -5.65
C TYR A 139 13.07 10.39 -4.77
N SER A 140 12.30 9.91 -3.80
CA SER A 140 12.61 8.72 -3.00
C SER A 140 12.18 7.49 -3.79
N TRP A 141 13.07 6.97 -4.64
CA TRP A 141 12.82 5.80 -5.48
C TRP A 141 12.18 4.63 -4.70
N GLY A 142 12.65 4.39 -3.47
CA GLY A 142 12.16 3.30 -2.63
C GLY A 142 10.68 3.43 -2.24
N ASN A 143 10.08 4.61 -2.32
CA ASN A 143 8.69 4.85 -1.96
C ASN A 143 7.79 5.01 -3.22
N PRO A 144 6.94 4.03 -3.58
CA PRO A 144 6.70 2.73 -2.93
C PRO A 144 7.55 1.57 -3.48
N THR A 145 8.44 1.79 -4.45
CA THR A 145 9.07 0.70 -5.22
C THR A 145 9.73 -0.39 -4.37
N ALA A 146 10.51 -0.03 -3.34
CA ALA A 146 11.21 -1.00 -2.51
C ALA A 146 10.23 -1.89 -1.72
N GLU A 147 9.16 -1.29 -1.20
CA GLU A 147 8.09 -2.00 -0.49
C GLU A 147 7.32 -2.94 -1.44
N LEU A 148 7.02 -2.46 -2.66
CA LEU A 148 6.35 -3.27 -3.68
C LEU A 148 7.21 -4.46 -4.11
N ILE A 149 8.52 -4.28 -4.28
CA ILE A 149 9.45 -5.40 -4.56
C ILE A 149 9.41 -6.43 -3.42
N GLY A 150 9.34 -6.00 -2.16
CA GLY A 150 9.17 -6.89 -1.00
C GLY A 150 7.91 -7.75 -1.11
N TYR A 151 6.76 -7.13 -1.41
CA TYR A 151 5.51 -7.86 -1.63
C TYR A 151 5.56 -8.79 -2.85
N LEU A 152 6.10 -8.34 -3.98
CA LEU A 152 6.25 -9.17 -5.18
C LEU A 152 7.17 -10.38 -4.94
N TYR A 153 8.21 -10.23 -4.13
CA TYR A 153 9.04 -11.36 -3.73
C TYR A 153 8.31 -12.35 -2.82
N LYS A 154 7.50 -11.84 -1.89
CA LYS A 154 6.67 -12.66 -1.01
C LYS A 154 5.66 -13.49 -1.81
N TYR A 155 5.06 -12.89 -2.84
CA TYR A 155 3.99 -13.46 -3.66
C TYR A 155 4.43 -13.82 -5.08
N LYS A 156 5.71 -14.19 -5.23
CA LYS A 156 6.34 -14.45 -6.53
C LYS A 156 5.73 -15.62 -7.31
N GLU A 157 4.95 -16.49 -6.66
CA GLU A 157 4.19 -17.53 -7.36
C GLU A 157 3.13 -16.99 -8.33
N TYR A 158 2.70 -15.73 -8.17
CA TYR A 158 1.75 -15.07 -9.08
C TYR A 158 2.42 -14.23 -10.17
N LEU A 159 3.76 -14.08 -10.14
CA LEU A 159 4.50 -13.33 -11.15
C LEU A 159 4.60 -14.12 -12.47
N ASN A 160 4.50 -13.42 -13.59
CA ASN A 160 4.59 -14.02 -14.92
C ASN A 160 5.80 -13.53 -15.72
N ASN A 161 6.15 -12.25 -15.58
CA ASN A 161 7.04 -11.54 -16.49
C ASN A 161 8.19 -10.81 -15.80
N LEU A 162 7.99 -10.31 -14.56
CA LEU A 162 9.03 -9.55 -13.87
C LEU A 162 10.14 -10.44 -13.28
N ASP A 163 11.40 -10.10 -13.60
CA ASP A 163 12.57 -10.68 -12.94
C ASP A 163 12.74 -10.08 -11.54
N ILE A 164 12.05 -10.69 -10.57
CA ILE A 164 12.05 -10.24 -9.19
C ILE A 164 13.44 -10.26 -8.54
N TYR A 165 14.33 -11.16 -8.94
CA TYR A 165 15.66 -11.24 -8.36
C TYR A 165 16.55 -10.08 -8.83
N SER A 166 16.45 -9.70 -10.10
CA SER A 166 17.11 -8.50 -10.62
C SER A 166 16.62 -7.22 -9.91
N LEU A 167 15.31 -7.12 -9.66
CA LEU A 167 14.72 -5.99 -8.92
C LEU A 167 15.22 -5.95 -7.46
N ILE A 168 15.31 -7.09 -6.78
CA ILE A 168 15.89 -7.18 -5.42
C ILE A 168 17.35 -6.74 -5.41
N SER A 169 18.16 -7.24 -6.36
CA SER A 169 19.56 -6.84 -6.48
C SER A 169 19.70 -5.34 -6.69
N TYR A 170 18.86 -4.74 -7.54
CA TYR A 170 18.83 -3.30 -7.74
C TYR A 170 18.43 -2.55 -6.47
N ALA A 171 17.39 -2.99 -5.76
CA ALA A 171 16.94 -2.35 -4.52
C ALA A 171 18.04 -2.35 -3.45
N ILE A 172 18.74 -3.47 -3.27
CA ILE A 172 19.86 -3.59 -2.31
C ILE A 172 21.03 -2.71 -2.72
N ALA A 173 21.38 -2.68 -4.01
CA ALA A 173 22.44 -1.81 -4.52
C ALA A 173 22.09 -0.32 -4.30
N ASN A 174 20.85 0.08 -4.64
CA ASN A 174 20.37 1.45 -4.44
C ASN A 174 20.42 1.86 -2.96
N LEU A 175 20.02 0.98 -2.05
CA LEU A 175 20.10 1.22 -0.61
C LEU A 175 21.56 1.39 -0.14
N ASN A 176 22.48 0.53 -0.60
CA ASN A 176 23.88 0.55 -0.19
C ASN A 176 24.67 1.75 -0.77
N GLU A 177 24.30 2.24 -1.95
CA GLU A 177 24.95 3.40 -2.59
C GLU A 177 24.47 4.74 -2.01
N ARG A 178 23.29 4.78 -1.40
CA ARG A 178 22.75 6.00 -0.78
C ARG A 178 23.49 6.35 0.49
N THR A 179 24.07 7.55 0.51
CA THR A 179 24.72 8.13 1.70
C THR A 179 23.80 9.04 2.51
N GLU A 180 22.70 9.50 1.91
CA GLU A 180 21.73 10.41 2.53
C GLU A 180 20.29 10.01 2.16
N PHE A 181 19.38 10.17 3.12
CA PHE A 181 17.94 9.99 2.92
C PHE A 181 17.23 11.28 3.32
N ASN A 182 16.47 11.84 2.39
CA ASN A 182 15.71 13.07 2.62
C ASN A 182 14.36 12.82 3.31
N SER A 183 13.99 11.55 3.51
CA SER A 183 12.81 11.13 4.23
C SER A 183 13.00 9.74 4.85
N GLU A 184 12.62 9.61 6.12
CA GLU A 184 12.54 8.33 6.83
C GLU A 184 11.53 7.36 6.21
N HIS A 185 10.52 7.89 5.51
CA HIS A 185 9.50 7.08 4.85
C HIS A 185 10.10 6.17 3.77
N GLU A 186 11.15 6.63 3.07
CA GLU A 186 11.86 5.79 2.10
C GLU A 186 12.57 4.62 2.79
N ILE A 187 13.18 4.85 3.95
CA ILE A 187 13.87 3.80 4.71
C ILE A 187 12.86 2.74 5.17
N PHE A 188 11.68 3.17 5.63
CA PHE A 188 10.64 2.24 6.06
C PHE A 188 10.17 1.29 4.95
N CYS A 189 10.25 1.69 3.68
CA CYS A 189 9.91 0.82 2.56
C CYS A 189 10.86 -0.38 2.41
N TYR A 190 12.10 -0.28 2.91
CA TYR A 190 13.07 -1.40 2.89
C TYR A 190 12.93 -2.38 4.07
N ILE A 191 12.04 -2.10 5.02
CA ILE A 191 11.79 -2.94 6.20
C ILE A 191 10.59 -3.89 5.99
N ARG A 192 9.80 -3.63 4.94
CA ARG A 192 8.54 -4.31 4.65
C ARG A 192 8.72 -5.65 3.95
#